data_AF-A0A7D3UMC9-F1
#
_entry.id   AF-A0A7D3UMC9-F1
#
_cell.length_a   1.000
_cell.length_b   1.000
_cell.length_c   1.000
_cell.angle_alpha   90.00
_cell.angle_beta   90.00
_cell.angle_gamma   90.00
#
_symmetry.space_group_name_H-M   'P 1'
#
loop_
_entity.id
_entity.type
_entity.pdbx_description
1 polymer ?
#
loop_
_entity_poly.entity_id
_entity_poly.type
_entity_poly.pdbx_seq_one_letter_code
_entity_poly.pdbx_strand_id
1 'polypeptide(L)'
;MSCAGSTILSLSQSSFPDRFPRTSISWHTRFCPASVSLRRFSVCKLQAATTTSPNLAPVVHNNDHMLEIVESTKKREYLVEKITEKLTEASSEKLKLIDEIQRLGIGYHFEDVINSILQVQCSAFSTEEDLFTTALRFRLLRQAGFHVTPEVFTRVKDKSGNFKESLGGDTLGLLSLYEASHIGVDGERMLEDARQFTESYLRQSLAKLAPRLCSEVGQALEVPRHHRMVRLEARRFVQEYGKQSGHDRDLLELAILDYNQVQAQHNMELTEIVRWWKELGLVDKLSFARDRPLECFLWSVGLLPDPKYSNCRIELAKNIAILLVIDDIFDTYGKMDDLILFTHAIRRWDLEAMETLPEYMKICYMALYNTTNETCYRVLKETGRTVFPYFKSTWIDMIEGFMVEAKWFNGGIEPNLEEYIENGVSTAGAYMALVYLFFLIGEGVTDQNASLLIRKPYPKLFSAAGRILRLWDDLGTAKEEEERGDLASSTHLFMKEENLSTEEDARSCILDEIFRLWKDLNGELISDNKVLPLSIIKVALDMARSSQVVYKHEGDTYFSSVDNYVEALFFTPLVSS
;
A
#
# COMPACT_ATOMS: atom_id res chain seq x y z
N MET A 1 44.68 -9.85 -59.13
CA MET A 1 43.63 -10.58 -59.88
C MET A 1 42.31 -9.90 -59.51
N SER A 2 41.86 -8.89 -60.28
CA SER A 2 40.87 -8.99 -61.39
C SER A 2 39.49 -9.42 -60.87
N CYS A 3 38.32 -8.85 -61.20
CA CYS A 3 37.80 -7.70 -61.96
C CYS A 3 36.30 -7.60 -61.51
N ALA A 4 35.72 -6.43 -61.23
CA ALA A 4 34.80 -5.66 -62.09
C ALA A 4 33.68 -6.45 -62.81
N GLY A 5 32.43 -5.96 -62.76
CA GLY A 5 31.46 -6.18 -63.86
C GLY A 5 29.97 -6.20 -63.51
N SER A 6 29.33 -5.05 -63.66
CA SER A 6 27.88 -4.73 -63.67
C SER A 6 27.05 -5.54 -64.69
N THR A 7 25.71 -5.60 -64.51
CA THR A 7 24.75 -5.42 -65.63
C THR A 7 23.39 -4.90 -65.14
N ILE A 8 22.93 -3.87 -65.85
CA ILE A 8 21.69 -3.09 -65.76
C ILE A 8 20.64 -3.73 -66.67
N LEU A 9 19.35 -3.67 -66.32
CA LEU A 9 18.25 -3.61 -67.29
C LEU A 9 17.18 -2.61 -66.84
N SER A 10 16.61 -1.93 -67.83
CA SER A 10 16.08 -0.58 -67.79
C SER A 10 14.56 -0.48 -68.02
N LEU A 11 13.95 0.54 -67.41
CA LEU A 11 12.90 1.46 -67.91
C LEU A 11 11.56 0.92 -68.46
N SER A 12 10.47 1.40 -67.85
CA SER A 12 9.47 2.18 -68.60
C SER A 12 8.70 3.17 -67.71
N GLN A 13 8.43 4.34 -68.27
CA GLN A 13 7.72 5.49 -67.71
C GLN A 13 6.21 5.37 -67.95
N SER A 14 5.41 5.90 -67.01
CA SER A 14 4.08 6.49 -67.28
C SER A 14 3.69 7.37 -66.08
N SER A 15 3.90 8.68 -66.17
CA SER A 15 2.91 9.71 -66.56
C SER A 15 1.90 10.07 -65.47
N PHE A 16 2.09 11.26 -64.89
CA PHE A 16 1.13 12.02 -64.07
C PHE A 16 -0.24 12.17 -64.75
N PRO A 17 -1.29 12.43 -63.96
CA PRO A 17 -1.96 13.71 -64.13
C PRO A 17 -2.27 14.44 -62.82
N ASP A 18 -2.01 15.75 -62.85
CA ASP A 18 -2.61 16.77 -62.00
C ASP A 18 -4.14 16.70 -62.02
N ARG A 19 -4.78 16.81 -60.84
CA ARG A 19 -6.03 17.54 -60.58
C ARG A 19 -6.41 17.43 -59.10
N PHE A 20 -6.00 18.40 -58.29
CA PHE A 20 -6.65 18.70 -57.01
C PHE A 20 -7.80 19.69 -57.24
N PRO A 21 -9.04 19.40 -56.80
CA PRO A 21 -10.02 20.45 -56.62
C PRO A 21 -9.75 21.19 -55.31
N ARG A 22 -9.62 22.52 -55.42
CA ARG A 22 -9.70 23.44 -54.29
C ARG A 22 -11.11 23.36 -53.70
N THR A 23 -11.22 22.92 -52.46
CA THR A 23 -12.35 23.27 -51.59
C THR A 23 -11.82 23.98 -50.35
N SER A 24 -12.08 25.28 -50.34
CA SER A 24 -11.94 26.15 -49.18
C SER A 24 -12.96 25.73 -48.12
N ILE A 25 -12.49 25.20 -47.00
CA ILE A 25 -13.28 25.16 -45.77
C ILE A 25 -12.59 26.11 -44.79
N SER A 26 -13.25 27.24 -44.58
CA SER A 26 -12.90 28.26 -43.60
C SER A 26 -13.03 27.67 -42.20
N TRP A 27 -11.91 27.34 -41.57
CA TRP A 27 -11.88 27.18 -40.13
C TRP A 27 -11.96 28.57 -39.50
N HIS A 28 -13.15 28.93 -39.04
CA HIS A 28 -13.30 30.02 -38.09
C HIS A 28 -12.50 29.68 -36.84
N THR A 29 -11.37 30.35 -36.68
CA THR A 29 -10.65 30.50 -35.42
C THR A 29 -11.59 31.11 -34.38
N ARG A 30 -12.27 30.26 -33.59
CA ARG A 30 -12.74 30.67 -32.28
C ARG A 30 -11.55 30.60 -31.33
N PHE A 31 -10.87 31.73 -31.19
CA PHE A 31 -10.14 32.04 -29.96
C PHE A 31 -11.14 31.97 -28.80
N CYS A 32 -11.09 30.91 -28.01
CA CYS A 32 -11.61 30.90 -26.66
C CYS A 32 -10.43 31.15 -25.72
N PRO A 33 -10.34 32.31 -25.07
CA PRO A 33 -9.41 32.50 -23.96
C PRO A 33 -10.03 31.84 -22.73
N ALA A 34 -9.93 30.52 -22.62
CA ALA A 34 -10.16 29.85 -21.35
C ALA A 34 -8.85 29.91 -20.57
N SER A 35 -8.66 31.01 -19.84
CA SER A 35 -7.72 31.05 -18.73
C SER A 35 -8.19 30.04 -17.69
N VAL A 36 -7.74 28.79 -17.79
CA VAL A 36 -7.87 27.84 -16.70
C VAL A 36 -6.87 28.28 -15.65
N SER A 37 -7.41 28.92 -14.62
CA SER A 37 -6.75 29.12 -13.34
C SER A 37 -6.35 27.76 -12.82
N LEU A 38 -5.11 27.33 -13.09
CA LEU A 38 -4.39 26.42 -12.22
C LEU A 38 -4.48 27.03 -10.82
N ARG A 39 -5.29 26.44 -9.95
CA ARG A 39 -5.21 26.73 -8.53
C ARG A 39 -3.82 26.28 -8.11
N ARG A 40 -2.85 27.20 -8.15
CA ARG A 40 -1.67 27.15 -7.31
C ARG A 40 -2.22 27.06 -5.89
N PHE A 41 -2.12 25.88 -5.29
CA PHE A 41 -2.41 25.74 -3.88
C PHE A 41 -1.33 26.47 -3.12
N SER A 42 -1.71 27.64 -2.63
CA SER A 42 -1.00 28.34 -1.57
C SER A 42 -0.95 27.38 -0.39
N VAL A 43 0.26 27.10 0.10
CA VAL A 43 0.49 26.82 1.52
C VAL A 43 -0.46 27.73 2.30
N CYS A 44 -1.26 27.14 3.18
CA CYS A 44 -2.19 27.86 4.03
C CYS A 44 -1.55 29.19 4.46
N LYS A 45 -2.17 30.32 4.10
CA LYS A 45 -1.83 31.63 4.68
C LYS A 45 -2.11 31.52 6.17
N LEU A 46 -1.11 31.05 6.92
CA LEU A 46 -0.88 31.51 8.27
C LEU A 46 -0.89 33.02 8.18
N GLN A 47 -1.95 33.65 8.69
CA GLN A 47 -1.99 35.09 8.86
C GLN A 47 -0.68 35.49 9.54
N ALA A 48 0.00 36.45 8.92
CA ALA A 48 1.12 37.14 9.51
C ALA A 48 0.65 37.80 10.83
N ALA A 49 0.72 37.04 11.92
CA ALA A 49 1.06 37.64 13.20
C ALA A 49 2.48 38.16 12.99
N THR A 50 2.60 39.49 12.98
CA THR A 50 3.85 40.24 13.02
C THR A 50 4.97 39.46 13.70
N THR A 51 5.98 39.08 12.91
CA THR A 51 7.27 38.58 13.37
C THR A 51 7.95 39.66 14.19
N THR A 52 7.61 39.76 15.47
CA THR A 52 8.64 40.03 16.47
C THR A 52 9.44 38.74 16.61
N SER A 53 10.70 38.80 16.16
CA SER A 53 11.71 37.78 16.44
C SER A 53 11.51 37.23 17.86
N PRO A 54 11.22 35.93 18.04
CA PRO A 54 11.40 35.36 19.36
C PRO A 54 12.90 35.40 19.57
N ASN A 55 13.34 36.31 20.42
CA ASN A 55 14.62 36.20 21.09
C ASN A 55 14.84 34.71 21.38
N LEU A 56 15.96 34.16 20.94
CA LEU A 56 16.51 32.94 21.51
C LEU A 56 16.71 33.19 23.01
N ALA A 57 15.64 33.06 23.78
CA ALA A 57 15.72 32.82 25.20
C ALA A 57 16.16 31.36 25.36
N PRO A 58 17.05 31.06 26.32
CA PRO A 58 17.45 29.70 26.59
C PRO A 58 16.20 28.88 26.86
N VAL A 59 16.13 27.68 26.28
CA VAL A 59 15.10 26.68 26.59
C VAL A 59 15.13 26.49 28.10
N VAL A 60 14.16 27.11 28.78
CA VAL A 60 13.82 26.72 30.14
C VAL A 60 13.20 25.34 29.97
N HIS A 61 13.94 24.30 30.38
CA HIS A 61 13.39 22.96 30.54
C HIS A 61 12.17 23.07 31.44
N ASN A 62 10.98 23.01 30.84
CA ASN A 62 9.73 23.06 31.58
C ASN A 62 9.56 21.68 32.24
N ASN A 63 9.99 21.57 33.49
CA ASN A 63 10.00 20.30 34.24
C ASN A 63 8.63 19.61 34.21
N ASP A 64 7.54 20.37 34.15
CA ASP A 64 6.17 19.83 34.15
C ASP A 64 5.86 18.99 32.90
N HIS A 65 6.24 19.43 31.69
CA HIS A 65 6.03 18.66 30.45
C HIS A 65 6.91 17.40 30.42
N MET A 66 8.12 17.47 30.98
CA MET A 66 8.99 16.29 31.10
C MET A 66 8.44 15.30 32.13
N LEU A 67 7.84 15.78 33.21
CA LEU A 67 7.17 14.95 34.22
C LEU A 67 5.94 14.25 33.63
N GLU A 68 5.11 14.94 32.85
CA GLU A 68 3.94 14.35 32.17
C GLU A 68 4.35 13.22 31.20
N ILE A 69 5.41 13.41 30.40
CA ILE A 69 5.94 12.35 29.52
C ILE A 69 6.42 11.13 30.33
N VAL A 70 7.13 11.38 31.43
CA VAL A 70 7.66 10.30 32.29
C VAL A 70 6.54 9.54 32.98
N GLU A 71 5.52 10.23 33.49
CA GLU A 71 4.34 9.61 34.10
C GLU A 71 3.54 8.80 33.08
N SER A 72 3.30 9.35 31.89
CA SER A 72 2.63 8.64 30.79
C SER A 72 3.38 7.37 30.38
N THR A 73 4.71 7.45 30.29
CA THR A 73 5.56 6.29 29.95
C THR A 73 5.51 5.20 31.01
N LYS A 74 5.67 5.55 32.28
CA LYS A 74 5.56 4.59 33.40
C LYS A 74 4.18 3.94 33.46
N LYS A 75 3.13 4.72 33.20
CA LYS A 75 1.76 4.20 33.18
C LYS A 75 1.57 3.19 32.05
N ARG A 76 2.11 3.48 30.86
CA ARG A 76 2.09 2.56 29.71
C ARG A 76 2.80 1.24 30.05
N GLU A 77 4.00 1.30 30.60
CA GLU A 77 4.79 0.12 31.02
C GLU A 77 4.01 -0.74 32.03
N TYR A 78 3.45 -0.10 33.07
CA TYR A 78 2.61 -0.79 34.06
C TYR A 78 1.39 -1.48 33.42
N LEU A 79 0.71 -0.83 32.47
CA LEU A 79 -0.45 -1.41 31.79
C LEU A 79 -0.05 -2.59 30.90
N VAL A 80 1.10 -2.51 30.21
CA VAL A 80 1.64 -3.62 29.41
C VAL A 80 1.93 -4.84 30.30
N GLU A 81 2.56 -4.66 31.46
CA GLU A 81 2.80 -5.75 32.42
C GLU A 81 1.48 -6.36 32.90
N LYS A 82 0.53 -5.53 33.35
CA LYS A 82 -0.77 -5.97 33.85
C LYS A 82 -1.58 -6.76 32.81
N ILE A 83 -1.58 -6.31 31.56
CA ILE A 83 -2.29 -6.99 30.46
C ILE A 83 -1.57 -8.29 30.08
N THR A 84 -0.24 -8.32 30.19
CA THR A 84 0.54 -9.55 29.98
C THR A 84 0.16 -10.63 31.01
N GLU A 85 0.07 -10.27 32.28
CA GLU A 85 -0.41 -11.20 33.33
C GLU A 85 -1.81 -11.73 33.00
N LYS A 86 -2.74 -10.83 32.64
CA LYS A 86 -4.11 -11.20 32.24
C LYS A 86 -4.13 -12.16 31.05
N LEU A 87 -3.28 -11.95 30.04
CA LEU A 87 -3.14 -12.85 28.89
C LEU A 87 -2.67 -14.24 29.29
N THR A 88 -1.75 -14.35 30.27
CA THR A 88 -1.26 -15.65 30.72
C THR A 88 -2.30 -16.43 31.54
N GLU A 89 -3.06 -15.74 32.39
CA GLU A 89 -4.02 -16.34 33.34
C GLU A 89 -5.37 -16.73 32.70
N ALA A 90 -5.82 -16.01 31.66
CA ALA A 90 -7.13 -16.27 31.06
C ALA A 90 -7.25 -17.70 30.51
N SER A 91 -8.30 -18.46 30.85
CA SER A 91 -8.44 -19.85 30.37
C SER A 91 -9.36 -19.98 29.14
N SER A 92 -10.51 -19.29 29.13
CA SER A 92 -11.54 -19.42 28.08
C SER A 92 -11.70 -18.21 27.14
N GLU A 93 -11.10 -17.06 27.47
CA GLU A 93 -11.30 -15.80 26.71
C GLU A 93 -10.03 -15.28 25.99
N LYS A 94 -8.95 -16.07 26.00
CA LYS A 94 -7.64 -15.69 25.42
C LYS A 94 -7.75 -15.20 23.97
N LEU A 95 -8.50 -15.91 23.13
CA LEU A 95 -8.62 -15.54 21.71
C LEU A 95 -9.34 -14.21 21.50
N LYS A 96 -10.37 -13.92 22.31
CA LYS A 96 -11.09 -12.63 22.25
C LYS A 96 -10.17 -11.49 22.70
N LEU A 97 -9.44 -11.69 23.79
CA LEU A 97 -8.49 -10.70 24.28
C LEU A 97 -7.36 -10.44 23.27
N ILE A 98 -6.85 -11.49 22.60
CA ILE A 98 -5.87 -11.34 21.51
C ILE A 98 -6.46 -10.53 20.35
N ASP A 99 -7.69 -10.82 19.93
CA ASP A 99 -8.37 -10.05 18.87
C ASP A 99 -8.55 -8.58 19.25
N GLU A 100 -8.96 -8.30 20.49
CA GLU A 100 -9.09 -6.92 20.99
C GLU A 100 -7.74 -6.19 21.02
N ILE A 101 -6.69 -6.82 21.55
CA ILE A 101 -5.33 -6.27 21.59
C ILE A 101 -4.81 -5.94 20.18
N GLN A 102 -4.98 -6.85 19.22
CA GLN A 102 -4.55 -6.64 17.84
C GLN A 102 -5.34 -5.52 17.18
N ARG A 103 -6.67 -5.51 17.33
CA ARG A 103 -7.54 -4.48 16.75
C ARG A 103 -7.34 -3.11 17.37
N LEU A 104 -6.92 -3.02 18.63
CA LEU A 104 -6.57 -1.76 19.29
C LEU A 104 -5.20 -1.22 18.84
N GLY A 105 -4.47 -1.95 17.99
CA GLY A 105 -3.19 -1.52 17.46
C GLY A 105 -2.04 -1.59 18.46
N ILE A 106 -2.18 -2.35 19.55
CA ILE A 106 -1.18 -2.51 20.61
C ILE A 106 -0.58 -3.93 20.65
N GLY A 107 -0.88 -4.76 19.65
CA GLY A 107 -0.43 -6.16 19.59
C GLY A 107 1.08 -6.35 19.55
N TYR A 108 1.83 -5.38 19.05
CA TYR A 108 3.30 -5.46 18.97
C TYR A 108 3.98 -5.46 20.35
N HIS A 109 3.30 -4.99 21.41
CA HIS A 109 3.80 -5.11 22.80
C HIS A 109 3.73 -6.55 23.33
N PHE A 110 2.90 -7.39 22.73
CA PHE A 110 2.56 -8.72 23.24
C PHE A 110 2.92 -9.84 22.24
N GLU A 111 3.74 -9.56 21.22
CA GLU A 111 3.98 -10.49 20.10
C GLU A 111 4.45 -11.87 20.59
N ASP A 112 5.43 -11.94 21.49
CA ASP A 112 5.96 -13.21 22.02
C ASP A 112 4.91 -14.01 22.81
N VAL A 113 4.13 -13.34 23.64
CA VAL A 113 3.09 -13.96 24.47
C VAL A 113 1.93 -14.44 23.60
N ILE A 114 1.49 -13.61 22.65
CA ILE A 114 0.45 -13.97 21.67
C ILE A 114 0.91 -15.18 20.85
N ASN A 115 2.12 -15.16 20.31
CA ASN A 115 2.66 -16.27 19.51
C ASN A 115 2.72 -17.56 20.32
N SER A 116 3.16 -17.51 21.58
CA SER A 116 3.19 -18.66 22.49
C SER A 116 1.79 -19.22 22.73
N ILE A 117 0.79 -18.36 22.96
CA ILE A 117 -0.60 -18.77 23.14
C ILE A 117 -1.15 -19.40 21.86
N LEU A 118 -0.95 -18.75 20.70
CA LEU A 118 -1.42 -19.24 19.41
C LEU A 118 -0.79 -20.59 19.04
N GLN A 119 0.48 -20.81 19.37
CA GLN A 119 1.13 -22.11 19.15
C GLN A 119 0.46 -23.24 19.95
N VAL A 120 0.08 -22.98 21.21
CA VAL A 120 -0.70 -23.93 22.03
C VAL A 120 -2.09 -24.15 21.43
N GLN A 121 -2.76 -23.08 21.01
CA GLN A 121 -4.10 -23.15 20.39
C GLN A 121 -4.10 -23.92 19.06
N CYS A 122 -3.01 -23.85 18.30
CA CYS A 122 -2.83 -24.62 17.07
C CYS A 122 -2.79 -26.13 17.34
N SER A 123 -2.21 -26.53 18.47
CA SER A 123 -2.05 -27.93 18.86
C SER A 123 -3.30 -28.52 19.54
N ALA A 124 -4.20 -27.67 20.03
CA ALA A 124 -5.32 -28.05 20.90
C ALA A 124 -6.69 -27.72 20.29
N PHE A 125 -6.90 -27.99 19.00
CA PHE A 125 -8.17 -27.73 18.34
C PHE A 125 -9.30 -28.60 18.94
N SER A 126 -10.20 -27.98 19.72
CA SER A 126 -11.35 -28.66 20.29
C SER A 126 -12.46 -28.84 19.25
N THR A 127 -13.10 -30.01 19.27
CA THR A 127 -14.25 -30.32 18.40
C THR A 127 -15.57 -29.76 18.92
N GLU A 128 -15.62 -29.24 20.16
CA GLU A 128 -16.86 -28.86 20.86
C GLU A 128 -17.14 -27.34 20.90
N GLU A 129 -16.33 -26.51 20.24
CA GLU A 129 -16.49 -25.05 20.31
C GLU A 129 -17.71 -24.52 19.55
N ASP A 130 -18.15 -23.31 19.84
CA ASP A 130 -19.16 -22.61 19.03
C ASP A 130 -18.55 -22.07 17.71
N LEU A 131 -19.41 -21.60 16.79
CA LEU A 131 -18.97 -21.11 15.47
C LEU A 131 -18.06 -19.88 15.59
N PHE A 132 -18.40 -18.94 16.47
CA PHE A 132 -17.60 -17.73 16.70
C PHE A 132 -16.19 -18.10 17.14
N THR A 133 -16.06 -18.95 18.17
CA THR A 133 -14.75 -19.32 18.72
C THR A 133 -13.89 -20.06 17.70
N THR A 134 -14.46 -21.00 16.94
CA THR A 134 -13.73 -21.72 15.89
C THR A 134 -13.28 -20.81 14.76
N ALA A 135 -14.15 -19.92 14.27
CA ALA A 135 -13.79 -19.00 13.21
C ALA A 135 -12.74 -17.98 13.66
N LEU A 136 -12.86 -17.48 14.90
CA LEU A 136 -11.88 -16.59 15.49
C LEU A 136 -10.52 -17.25 15.64
N ARG A 137 -10.47 -18.48 16.20
CA ARG A 137 -9.23 -19.24 16.33
C ARG A 137 -8.57 -19.45 14.96
N PHE A 138 -9.35 -19.92 13.98
CA PHE A 138 -8.87 -20.16 12.63
C PHE A 138 -8.23 -18.91 12.02
N ARG A 139 -8.93 -17.77 12.10
CA ARG A 139 -8.43 -16.49 11.58
C ARG A 139 -7.14 -16.06 12.28
N LEU A 140 -7.11 -16.06 13.62
CA LEU A 140 -5.94 -15.62 14.38
C LEU A 140 -4.70 -16.49 14.10
N LEU A 141 -4.89 -17.82 14.00
CA LEU A 141 -3.81 -18.74 13.66
C LEU A 141 -3.24 -18.47 12.27
N ARG A 142 -4.10 -18.32 11.26
CA ARG A 142 -3.63 -18.02 9.90
C ARG A 142 -3.00 -16.63 9.79
N GLN A 143 -3.53 -15.63 10.49
CA GLN A 143 -2.93 -14.29 10.55
C GLN A 143 -1.53 -14.31 11.18
N ALA A 144 -1.29 -15.22 12.13
CA ALA A 144 0.03 -15.46 12.70
C ALA A 144 0.93 -16.37 11.83
N GLY A 145 0.45 -16.82 10.66
CA GLY A 145 1.21 -17.62 9.69
C GLY A 145 1.20 -19.12 9.94
N PHE A 146 0.30 -19.63 10.81
CA PHE A 146 0.10 -21.07 11.00
C PHE A 146 -0.77 -21.66 9.88
N HIS A 147 -0.37 -22.82 9.37
CA HIS A 147 -1.16 -23.60 8.43
C HIS A 147 -2.28 -24.37 9.14
N VAL A 148 -3.49 -23.81 9.15
CA VAL A 148 -4.70 -24.45 9.69
C VAL A 148 -5.67 -24.72 8.56
N THR A 149 -6.18 -25.94 8.47
CA THR A 149 -7.00 -26.37 7.34
C THR A 149 -8.49 -26.01 7.55
N PRO A 150 -9.26 -25.70 6.49
CA PRO A 150 -10.64 -25.22 6.63
C PRO A 150 -11.62 -26.32 7.06
N GLU A 151 -11.22 -27.59 7.07
CA GLU A 151 -12.05 -28.74 7.47
C GLU A 151 -12.63 -28.62 8.88
N VAL A 152 -12.07 -27.75 9.72
CA VAL A 152 -12.63 -27.36 11.02
C VAL A 152 -14.09 -26.86 10.91
N PHE A 153 -14.49 -26.36 9.74
CA PHE A 153 -15.85 -25.89 9.45
C PHE A 153 -16.79 -26.98 8.90
N THR A 154 -16.31 -28.21 8.66
CA THR A 154 -17.15 -29.31 8.16
C THR A 154 -18.34 -29.60 9.11
N ARG A 155 -18.15 -29.41 10.41
CA ARG A 155 -19.18 -29.66 11.43
C ARG A 155 -20.38 -28.70 11.34
N VAL A 156 -20.19 -27.52 10.74
CA VAL A 156 -21.27 -26.55 10.52
C VAL A 156 -21.91 -26.69 9.13
N LYS A 157 -21.50 -27.70 8.36
CA LYS A 157 -22.16 -28.13 7.12
C LYS A 157 -23.18 -29.24 7.35
N ASP A 158 -24.20 -29.31 6.49
CA ASP A 158 -25.21 -30.35 6.45
C ASP A 158 -24.72 -31.61 5.69
N LYS A 159 -25.58 -32.63 5.57
CA LYS A 159 -25.24 -33.88 4.87
C LYS A 159 -25.02 -33.71 3.36
N SER A 160 -25.51 -32.61 2.79
CA SER A 160 -25.35 -32.26 1.38
C SER A 160 -24.04 -31.48 1.14
N GLY A 161 -23.33 -31.11 2.22
CA GLY A 161 -22.10 -30.32 2.16
C GLY A 161 -22.33 -28.81 2.10
N ASN A 162 -23.53 -28.32 2.41
CA ASN A 162 -23.85 -26.88 2.47
C ASN A 162 -23.78 -26.37 3.91
N PHE A 163 -23.48 -25.09 4.13
CA PHE A 163 -23.56 -24.50 5.48
C PHE A 163 -25.01 -24.57 6.00
N LYS A 164 -25.18 -25.02 7.25
CA LYS A 164 -26.50 -25.25 7.84
C LYS A 164 -27.29 -23.93 7.92
N GLU A 165 -28.49 -23.90 7.37
CA GLU A 165 -29.40 -22.73 7.47
C GLU A 165 -29.73 -22.36 8.93
N SER A 166 -29.66 -23.32 9.86
CA SER A 166 -29.83 -23.08 11.29
C SER A 166 -28.82 -22.09 11.88
N LEU A 167 -27.71 -21.81 11.19
CA LEU A 167 -26.72 -20.80 11.59
C LEU A 167 -27.24 -19.38 11.42
N GLY A 168 -28.33 -19.16 10.67
CA GLY A 168 -28.86 -17.83 10.35
C GLY A 168 -29.21 -16.96 11.56
N GLY A 169 -29.42 -17.57 12.74
CA GLY A 169 -29.66 -16.86 14.00
C GLY A 169 -28.40 -16.43 14.77
N ASP A 170 -27.22 -16.94 14.43
CA ASP A 170 -25.96 -16.64 15.11
C ASP A 170 -25.16 -15.56 14.35
N THR A 171 -25.60 -14.30 14.46
CA THR A 171 -24.95 -13.19 13.74
C THR A 171 -23.47 -13.05 14.10
N LEU A 172 -23.07 -13.27 15.35
CA LEU A 172 -21.67 -13.15 15.77
C LEU A 172 -20.82 -14.27 15.19
N GLY A 173 -21.31 -15.52 15.21
CA GLY A 173 -20.65 -16.64 14.55
C GLY A 173 -20.52 -16.43 13.05
N LEU A 174 -21.58 -15.96 12.38
CA LEU A 174 -21.56 -15.64 10.95
C LEU A 174 -20.56 -14.52 10.63
N LEU A 175 -20.53 -13.44 11.42
CA LEU A 175 -19.56 -12.36 11.25
C LEU A 175 -18.12 -12.87 11.43
N SER A 176 -17.87 -13.68 12.47
CA SER A 176 -16.53 -14.22 12.68
C SER A 176 -16.10 -15.18 11.55
N LEU A 177 -17.03 -15.98 11.01
CA LEU A 177 -16.77 -16.86 9.87
C LEU A 177 -16.57 -16.07 8.58
N TYR A 178 -17.32 -14.98 8.37
CA TYR A 178 -17.12 -14.06 7.25
C TYR A 178 -15.69 -13.48 7.29
N GLU A 179 -15.27 -12.92 8.43
CA GLU A 179 -13.92 -12.38 8.60
C GLU A 179 -12.83 -13.45 8.40
N ALA A 180 -13.09 -14.69 8.86
CA ALA A 180 -12.20 -15.82 8.68
C ALA A 180 -12.14 -16.33 7.22
N SER A 181 -13.19 -16.13 6.43
CA SER A 181 -13.21 -16.58 5.03
C SER A 181 -12.25 -15.78 4.12
N HIS A 182 -11.94 -14.54 4.49
CA HIS A 182 -11.04 -13.65 3.73
C HIS A 182 -9.54 -13.97 3.91
N ILE A 183 -9.19 -14.91 4.80
CA ILE A 183 -7.82 -15.45 4.89
C ILE A 183 -7.68 -16.80 4.15
N GLY A 184 -8.61 -17.10 3.24
CA GLY A 184 -8.55 -18.27 2.38
C GLY A 184 -7.41 -18.20 1.37
N VAL A 185 -6.97 -19.38 0.93
CA VAL A 185 -5.96 -19.54 -0.13
C VAL A 185 -6.55 -20.26 -1.34
N ASP A 186 -5.81 -20.27 -2.45
CA ASP A 186 -6.24 -20.93 -3.66
C ASP A 186 -6.49 -22.43 -3.47
N GLY A 187 -7.60 -22.91 -4.04
CA GLY A 187 -8.08 -24.28 -3.88
C GLY A 187 -9.03 -24.51 -2.68
N GLU A 188 -9.18 -23.55 -1.78
CA GLU A 188 -10.02 -23.71 -0.57
C GLU A 188 -11.49 -23.34 -0.80
N ARG A 189 -12.18 -24.13 -1.62
CA ARG A 189 -13.61 -23.91 -1.94
C ARG A 189 -14.50 -23.78 -0.70
N MET A 190 -14.16 -24.44 0.40
CA MET A 190 -14.95 -24.35 1.64
C MET A 190 -15.02 -22.92 2.20
N LEU A 191 -13.94 -22.15 2.12
CA LEU A 191 -13.93 -20.76 2.60
C LEU A 191 -14.65 -19.83 1.62
N GLU A 192 -14.59 -20.11 0.33
CA GLU A 192 -15.38 -19.39 -0.68
C GLU A 192 -16.89 -19.61 -0.45
N ASP A 193 -17.31 -20.86 -0.26
CA ASP A 193 -18.70 -21.19 0.13
C ASP A 193 -19.09 -20.47 1.43
N ALA A 194 -18.17 -20.41 2.41
CA ALA A 194 -18.41 -19.76 3.71
C ALA A 194 -18.60 -18.26 3.55
N ARG A 195 -17.77 -17.61 2.73
CA ARG A 195 -17.84 -16.18 2.42
C ARG A 195 -19.20 -15.83 1.83
N GLN A 196 -19.59 -16.53 0.76
CA GLN A 196 -20.87 -16.29 0.06
C GLN A 196 -22.08 -16.54 0.98
N PHE A 197 -22.04 -17.64 1.75
CA PHE A 197 -23.10 -17.97 2.71
C PHE A 197 -23.23 -16.89 3.78
N THR A 198 -22.13 -16.55 4.46
CA THR A 198 -22.15 -15.58 5.56
C THR A 198 -22.50 -14.18 5.07
N GLU A 199 -21.97 -13.75 3.93
CA GLU A 199 -22.29 -12.45 3.32
C GLU A 199 -23.78 -12.29 3.07
N SER A 200 -24.43 -13.29 2.48
CA SER A 200 -25.87 -13.26 2.20
C SER A 200 -26.71 -13.09 3.47
N TYR A 201 -26.42 -13.88 4.50
CA TYR A 201 -27.16 -13.80 5.78
C TYR A 201 -26.88 -12.50 6.53
N LEU A 202 -25.63 -12.03 6.55
CA LEU A 202 -25.24 -10.78 7.19
C LEU A 202 -25.96 -9.59 6.53
N ARG A 203 -25.96 -9.50 5.20
CA ARG A 203 -26.70 -8.46 4.44
C ARG A 203 -28.20 -8.47 4.76
N GLN A 204 -28.83 -9.65 4.80
CA GLN A 204 -30.24 -9.79 5.15
C GLN A 204 -30.56 -9.42 6.60
N SER A 205 -29.59 -9.58 7.51
CA SER A 205 -29.78 -9.30 8.92
C SER A 205 -29.68 -7.81 9.28
N LEU A 206 -28.94 -7.00 8.52
CA LEU A 206 -28.58 -5.60 8.82
C LEU A 206 -29.74 -4.77 9.39
N ALA A 207 -30.90 -4.79 8.75
CA ALA A 207 -32.06 -3.98 9.14
C ALA A 207 -32.67 -4.36 10.51
N LYS A 208 -32.32 -5.53 11.05
CA LYS A 208 -32.86 -6.08 12.31
C LYS A 208 -31.85 -6.04 13.45
N LEU A 209 -30.59 -5.69 13.17
CA LEU A 209 -29.52 -5.68 14.16
C LEU A 209 -29.60 -4.45 15.06
N ALA A 210 -29.19 -4.61 16.32
CA ALA A 210 -28.96 -3.47 17.20
C ALA A 210 -27.94 -2.51 16.56
N PRO A 211 -28.05 -1.18 16.76
CA PRO A 211 -27.24 -0.19 16.03
C PRO A 211 -25.73 -0.48 16.02
N ARG A 212 -25.18 -0.95 17.15
CA ARG A 212 -23.77 -1.33 17.27
C ARG A 212 -23.41 -2.49 16.34
N LEU A 213 -24.15 -3.59 16.41
CA LEU A 213 -23.86 -4.79 15.62
C LEU A 213 -24.17 -4.54 14.13
N CYS A 214 -25.16 -3.70 13.83
CA CYS A 214 -25.42 -3.21 12.48
C CYS A 214 -24.22 -2.47 11.91
N SER A 215 -23.61 -1.56 12.69
CA SER A 215 -22.38 -0.86 12.30
C SER A 215 -21.23 -1.84 12.07
N GLU A 216 -20.99 -2.76 13.00
CA GLU A 216 -19.87 -3.72 12.89
C GLU A 216 -20.02 -4.64 11.66
N VAL A 217 -21.23 -5.16 11.41
CA VAL A 217 -21.52 -5.99 10.24
C VAL A 217 -21.45 -5.18 8.94
N GLY A 218 -22.00 -3.96 8.92
CA GLY A 218 -21.95 -3.08 7.75
C GLY A 218 -20.51 -2.76 7.34
N GLN A 219 -19.65 -2.47 8.30
CA GLN A 219 -18.24 -2.21 8.07
C GLN A 219 -17.49 -3.46 7.59
N ALA A 220 -17.76 -4.64 8.15
CA ALA A 220 -17.15 -5.89 7.69
C ALA A 220 -17.52 -6.17 6.22
N LEU A 221 -18.78 -5.98 5.86
CA LEU A 221 -19.28 -6.14 4.49
C LEU A 221 -18.73 -5.11 3.51
N GLU A 222 -18.26 -3.96 4.00
CA GLU A 222 -17.64 -2.93 3.17
C GLU A 222 -16.16 -3.26 2.90
N VAL A 223 -15.40 -3.53 3.95
CA VAL A 223 -14.01 -3.99 3.88
C VAL A 223 -13.79 -4.98 5.04
N PRO A 224 -13.45 -6.25 4.78
CA PRO A 224 -13.17 -7.21 5.84
C PRO A 224 -11.88 -6.84 6.58
N ARG A 225 -11.78 -7.20 7.87
CA ARG A 225 -10.66 -6.82 8.75
C ARG A 225 -9.29 -7.15 8.16
N HIS A 226 -9.18 -8.30 7.50
CA HIS A 226 -7.92 -8.75 6.92
C HIS A 226 -7.36 -7.80 5.85
N HIS A 227 -8.22 -7.00 5.21
CA HIS A 227 -7.87 -6.06 4.14
C HIS A 227 -7.77 -4.60 4.62
N ARG A 228 -7.98 -4.31 5.92
CA ARG A 228 -7.95 -2.93 6.44
C ARG A 228 -6.55 -2.51 6.87
N MET A 229 -6.15 -1.30 6.51
CA MET A 229 -4.89 -0.69 6.98
C MET A 229 -4.87 -0.58 8.51
N VAL A 230 -3.84 -1.15 9.13
CA VAL A 230 -3.76 -1.42 10.58
C VAL A 230 -3.98 -0.17 11.43
N ARG A 231 -3.28 0.94 11.13
CA ARG A 231 -3.36 2.17 11.95
C ARG A 231 -4.71 2.88 11.86
N LEU A 232 -5.39 2.81 10.71
CA LEU A 232 -6.74 3.35 10.55
C LEU A 232 -7.78 2.50 11.27
N GLU A 233 -7.67 1.17 11.16
CA GLU A 233 -8.52 0.25 11.92
C GLU A 233 -8.34 0.43 13.43
N ALA A 234 -7.09 0.58 13.91
CA ALA A 234 -6.80 0.81 15.31
C ALA A 234 -7.48 2.08 15.84
N ARG A 235 -7.32 3.20 15.12
CA ARG A 235 -7.96 4.48 15.49
C ARG A 235 -9.47 4.32 15.63
N ARG A 236 -10.09 3.71 14.62
CA ARG A 236 -11.53 3.48 14.55
C ARG A 236 -12.00 2.56 15.67
N PHE A 237 -11.31 1.44 15.88
CA PHE A 237 -11.68 0.45 16.87
C PHE A 237 -11.49 0.96 18.30
N VAL A 238 -10.49 1.79 18.59
CA VAL A 238 -10.35 2.43 19.93
C VAL A 238 -11.61 3.23 20.28
N GLN A 239 -12.13 4.02 19.33
CA GLN A 239 -13.36 4.79 19.53
C GLN A 239 -14.59 3.91 19.70
N GLU A 240 -14.69 2.81 18.96
CA GLU A 240 -15.78 1.85 19.10
C GLU A 240 -15.70 1.09 20.43
N TYR A 241 -14.51 0.64 20.82
CA TYR A 241 -14.21 -0.08 22.05
C TYR A 241 -14.59 0.72 23.29
N GLY A 242 -14.22 2.01 23.34
CA GLY A 242 -14.59 2.89 24.45
C GLY A 242 -16.10 3.14 24.61
N LYS A 243 -16.89 2.93 23.55
CA LYS A 243 -18.36 3.01 23.61
C LYS A 243 -19.01 1.69 24.06
N GLN A 244 -18.26 0.60 24.16
CA GLN A 244 -18.83 -0.71 24.51
C GLN A 244 -19.14 -0.79 26.01
N SER A 245 -20.28 -1.35 26.36
CA SER A 245 -20.60 -1.68 27.75
C SER A 245 -19.67 -2.81 28.24
N GLY A 246 -18.93 -2.57 29.32
CA GLY A 246 -18.06 -3.57 29.93
C GLY A 246 -16.70 -3.77 29.25
N HIS A 247 -16.26 -2.81 28.41
CA HIS A 247 -14.90 -2.83 27.88
C HIS A 247 -13.85 -2.81 29.00
N ASP A 248 -12.68 -3.38 28.72
CA ASP A 248 -11.55 -3.32 29.64
C ASP A 248 -10.94 -1.92 29.64
N ARG A 249 -11.00 -1.26 30.80
CA ARG A 249 -10.50 0.11 30.97
C ARG A 249 -8.98 0.20 30.87
N ASP A 250 -8.26 -0.81 31.37
CA ASP A 250 -6.80 -0.85 31.31
C ASP A 250 -6.35 -0.99 29.84
N LEU A 251 -7.08 -1.82 29.08
CA LEU A 251 -6.81 -2.04 27.66
C LEU A 251 -7.09 -0.79 26.81
N LEU A 252 -8.23 -0.13 27.04
CA LEU A 252 -8.57 1.12 26.36
C LEU A 252 -7.57 2.22 26.68
N GLU A 253 -7.19 2.36 27.95
CA GLU A 253 -6.23 3.37 28.38
C GLU A 253 -4.85 3.14 27.75
N LEU A 254 -4.36 1.90 27.75
CA LEU A 254 -3.11 1.55 27.06
C LEU A 254 -3.19 1.91 25.57
N ALA A 255 -4.29 1.56 24.89
CA ALA A 255 -4.45 1.83 23.48
C ALA A 255 -4.43 3.33 23.13
N ILE A 256 -5.07 4.18 23.95
CA ILE A 256 -5.06 5.63 23.73
C ILE A 256 -3.67 6.23 23.96
N LEU A 257 -3.01 5.87 25.07
CA LEU A 257 -1.67 6.34 25.41
C LEU A 257 -0.66 5.95 24.33
N ASP A 258 -0.70 4.68 23.92
CA ASP A 258 0.16 4.12 22.89
C ASP A 258 -0.07 4.78 21.53
N TYR A 259 -1.33 4.88 21.10
CA TYR A 259 -1.67 5.47 19.81
C TYR A 259 -1.14 6.91 19.68
N ASN A 260 -1.33 7.72 20.73
CA ASN A 260 -0.89 9.12 20.77
C ASN A 260 0.64 9.24 20.80
N GLN A 261 1.34 8.34 21.48
CA GLN A 261 2.80 8.29 21.44
C GLN A 261 3.32 7.94 20.05
N VAL A 262 2.75 6.92 19.40
CA VAL A 262 3.12 6.55 18.03
C VAL A 262 2.82 7.70 17.06
N GLN A 263 1.71 8.42 17.24
CA GLN A 263 1.43 9.64 16.47
C GLN A 263 2.48 10.74 16.71
N ALA A 264 2.94 10.94 17.95
CA ALA A 264 4.02 11.89 18.23
C ALA A 264 5.33 11.49 17.52
N GLN A 265 5.64 10.19 17.49
CA GLN A 265 6.78 9.66 16.73
C GLN A 265 6.63 9.92 15.22
N HIS A 266 5.44 9.68 14.64
CA HIS A 266 5.16 10.01 13.24
C HIS A 266 5.34 11.49 12.93
N ASN A 267 4.99 12.39 13.85
CA ASN A 267 5.24 13.83 13.68
C ASN A 267 6.74 14.17 13.65
N MET A 268 7.56 13.47 14.44
CA MET A 268 9.02 13.63 14.38
C MET A 268 9.59 13.12 13.04
N GLU A 269 9.14 11.95 12.60
CA GLU A 269 9.51 11.37 11.29
C GLU A 269 9.12 12.32 10.15
N LEU A 270 7.89 12.84 10.16
CA LEU A 270 7.40 13.77 9.16
C LEU A 270 8.18 15.08 9.16
N THR A 271 8.56 15.59 10.33
CA THR A 271 9.41 16.78 10.44
C THR A 271 10.76 16.56 9.75
N GLU A 272 11.37 15.39 9.92
CA GLU A 272 12.61 15.04 9.22
C GLU A 272 12.41 14.96 7.71
N ILE A 273 11.36 14.27 7.25
CA ILE A 273 11.05 14.11 5.83
C ILE A 273 10.78 15.47 5.17
N VAL A 274 9.97 16.32 5.79
CA VAL A 274 9.66 17.66 5.26
C VAL A 274 10.90 18.54 5.22
N ARG A 275 11.77 18.46 6.23
CA ARG A 275 13.05 19.19 6.23
C ARG A 275 13.95 18.71 5.09
N TRP A 276 14.14 17.40 4.97
CA TRP A 276 14.92 16.79 3.88
C TRP A 276 14.37 17.18 2.51
N TRP A 277 13.05 17.11 2.32
CA TRP A 277 12.39 17.45 1.06
C TRP A 277 12.61 18.91 0.64
N LYS A 278 12.52 19.84 1.61
CA LYS A 278 12.81 21.26 1.39
C LYS A 278 14.28 21.50 1.07
N GLU A 279 15.20 20.83 1.77
CA GLU A 279 16.64 20.95 1.53
C GLU A 279 17.05 20.41 0.15
N LEU A 280 16.36 19.36 -0.33
CA LEU A 280 16.56 18.79 -1.65
C LEU A 280 16.22 19.78 -2.78
N GLY A 281 15.23 20.65 -2.55
CA GLY A 281 14.88 21.76 -3.45
C GLY A 281 14.27 21.33 -4.79
N LEU A 282 13.82 20.08 -4.94
CA LEU A 282 13.27 19.57 -6.20
C LEU A 282 12.02 20.33 -6.62
N VAL A 283 11.05 20.55 -5.73
CA VAL A 283 9.79 21.24 -6.05
C VAL A 283 10.03 22.67 -6.54
N ASP A 284 10.96 23.40 -5.91
CA ASP A 284 11.28 24.78 -6.30
C ASP A 284 11.96 24.84 -7.68
N LYS A 285 12.70 23.79 -8.05
CA LYS A 285 13.44 23.71 -9.32
C LYS A 285 12.65 23.04 -10.43
N LEU A 286 11.74 22.15 -10.09
CA LEU A 286 10.91 21.33 -10.97
C LEU A 286 9.45 21.68 -10.70
N SER A 287 9.02 22.85 -11.15
CA SER A 287 7.69 23.38 -10.87
C SER A 287 6.53 22.56 -11.46
N PHE A 288 6.83 21.56 -12.28
CA PHE A 288 5.86 20.61 -12.81
C PHE A 288 5.62 19.42 -11.88
N ALA A 289 6.55 19.12 -10.98
CA ALA A 289 6.47 17.96 -10.11
C ALA A 289 5.49 18.19 -8.95
N ARG A 290 4.77 17.14 -8.57
CA ARG A 290 3.84 17.11 -7.44
C ARG A 290 4.59 17.27 -6.12
N ASP A 291 4.07 18.12 -5.25
CA ASP A 291 4.58 18.33 -3.88
C ASP A 291 3.71 17.58 -2.87
N ARG A 292 4.00 16.30 -2.65
CA ARG A 292 3.19 15.42 -1.79
C ARG A 292 3.98 14.61 -0.74
N PRO A 293 4.90 15.21 0.04
CA PRO A 293 5.69 14.47 1.02
C PRO A 293 4.85 13.80 2.12
N LEU A 294 3.67 14.35 2.45
CA LEU A 294 2.75 13.77 3.44
C LEU A 294 2.10 12.49 2.93
N GLU A 295 1.76 12.43 1.64
CA GLU A 295 1.22 11.23 0.98
C GLU A 295 2.31 10.15 0.87
N CYS A 296 3.54 10.52 0.49
CA CYS A 296 4.67 9.59 0.49
C CYS A 296 4.93 8.99 1.89
N PHE A 297 4.76 9.79 2.94
CA PHE A 297 4.86 9.31 4.32
C PHE A 297 3.69 8.42 4.72
N LEU A 298 2.45 8.73 4.31
CA LEU A 298 1.27 7.89 4.53
C LEU A 298 1.49 6.46 4.01
N TRP A 299 2.05 6.32 2.80
CA TRP A 299 2.45 5.02 2.24
C TRP A 299 3.39 4.26 3.19
N SER A 300 4.46 4.91 3.64
CA SER A 300 5.42 4.28 4.54
C SER A 300 4.80 3.82 5.87
N VAL A 301 3.86 4.60 6.42
CA VAL A 301 3.10 4.26 7.65
C VAL A 301 2.15 3.09 7.41
N GLY A 302 1.56 3.02 6.22
CA GLY A 302 0.72 1.90 5.80
C GLY A 302 1.48 0.58 5.73
N LEU A 303 2.66 0.59 5.12
CA LEU A 303 3.53 -0.59 4.97
C LEU A 303 4.20 -1.01 6.29
N LEU A 304 4.41 -0.07 7.22
CA LEU A 304 5.17 -0.28 8.46
C LEU A 304 4.42 0.31 9.66
N PRO A 305 3.32 -0.31 10.11
CA PRO A 305 2.47 0.23 11.16
C PRO A 305 3.14 0.24 12.55
N ASP A 306 4.11 -0.65 12.80
CA ASP A 306 4.75 -0.79 14.12
C ASP A 306 5.79 0.31 14.38
N PRO A 307 5.83 0.89 15.60
CA PRO A 307 6.74 2.00 15.91
C PRO A 307 8.23 1.67 15.78
N LYS A 308 8.62 0.39 15.91
CA LYS A 308 10.02 -0.07 15.77
C LYS A 308 10.64 0.26 14.41
N TYR A 309 9.84 0.45 13.36
CA TYR A 309 10.30 0.69 11.99
C TYR A 309 10.49 2.17 11.61
N SER A 310 10.78 3.03 12.59
CA SER A 310 10.92 4.48 12.39
C SER A 310 11.86 4.86 11.24
N ASN A 311 13.09 4.38 11.28
CA ASN A 311 14.08 4.66 10.25
C ASN A 311 13.66 4.09 8.89
N CYS A 312 13.07 2.89 8.87
CA CYS A 312 12.59 2.28 7.63
C CYS A 312 11.50 3.13 6.97
N ARG A 313 10.57 3.70 7.76
CA ARG A 313 9.54 4.62 7.26
C ARG A 313 10.14 5.88 6.64
N ILE A 314 11.08 6.51 7.33
CA ILE A 314 11.76 7.72 6.83
C ILE A 314 12.45 7.43 5.50
N GLU A 315 13.28 6.39 5.44
CA GLU A 315 14.05 6.07 4.24
C GLU A 315 13.15 5.64 3.08
N LEU A 316 12.09 4.87 3.34
CA LEU A 316 11.12 4.52 2.31
C LEU A 316 10.38 5.75 1.79
N ALA A 317 9.89 6.63 2.68
CA ALA A 317 9.17 7.84 2.28
C ALA A 317 10.02 8.77 1.40
N LYS A 318 11.32 8.89 1.71
CA LYS A 318 12.28 9.63 0.86
C LYS A 318 12.35 9.02 -0.54
N ASN A 319 12.49 7.70 -0.66
CA ASN A 319 12.57 7.03 -1.96
C ASN A 319 11.25 7.10 -2.75
N ILE A 320 10.10 7.02 -2.09
CA ILE A 320 8.78 7.24 -2.71
C ILE A 320 8.65 8.68 -3.22
N ALA A 321 9.13 9.68 -2.48
CA ALA A 321 9.10 11.07 -2.93
C ALA A 321 9.99 11.31 -4.17
N ILE A 322 11.15 10.64 -4.26
CA ILE A 322 11.98 10.68 -5.48
C ILE A 322 11.27 10.00 -6.65
N LEU A 323 10.64 8.84 -6.40
CA LEU A 323 9.84 8.13 -7.41
C LEU A 323 8.76 9.04 -7.98
N LEU A 324 8.00 9.74 -7.14
CA LEU A 324 6.93 10.66 -7.56
C LEU A 324 7.44 11.73 -8.55
N VAL A 325 8.62 12.28 -8.33
CA VAL A 325 9.21 13.29 -9.24
C VAL A 325 9.63 12.67 -10.56
N ILE A 326 10.19 11.46 -10.51
CA ILE A 326 10.59 10.72 -11.72
C ILE A 326 9.35 10.37 -12.55
N ASP A 327 8.30 9.89 -11.91
CA ASP A 327 6.99 9.62 -12.52
C ASP A 327 6.47 10.85 -13.29
N ASP A 328 6.46 12.03 -12.64
CA ASP A 328 6.06 13.30 -13.29
C ASP A 328 6.98 13.70 -14.47
N ILE A 329 8.27 13.33 -14.42
CA ILE A 329 9.19 13.53 -15.53
C ILE A 329 8.78 12.65 -16.72
N PHE A 330 8.42 11.39 -16.51
CA PHE A 330 8.07 10.48 -17.60
C PHE A 330 6.69 10.74 -18.19
N ASP A 331 5.70 11.04 -17.34
CA ASP A 331 4.30 11.10 -17.76
C ASP A 331 3.87 12.49 -18.24
N THR A 332 4.42 13.55 -17.64
CA THR A 332 3.89 14.91 -17.84
C THR A 332 4.87 15.85 -18.54
N TYR A 333 6.16 15.78 -18.24
CA TYR A 333 7.08 16.86 -18.62
C TYR A 333 8.16 16.48 -19.65
N GLY A 334 8.76 15.31 -19.51
CA GLY A 334 9.94 14.90 -20.27
C GLY A 334 9.64 14.66 -21.74
N LYS A 335 10.57 15.07 -22.61
CA LYS A 335 10.52 14.72 -24.04
C LYS A 335 11.16 13.36 -24.25
N MET A 336 10.69 12.60 -25.23
CA MET A 336 11.22 11.26 -25.54
C MET A 336 12.76 11.21 -25.63
N ASP A 337 13.40 12.18 -26.31
CA ASP A 337 14.87 12.25 -26.39
C ASP A 337 15.53 12.45 -25.02
N ASP A 338 14.95 13.30 -24.16
CA ASP A 338 15.43 13.53 -22.79
C ASP A 338 15.24 12.27 -21.92
N LEU A 339 14.09 11.60 -22.04
CA LEU A 339 13.79 10.37 -21.31
C LEU A 339 14.77 9.25 -21.68
N ILE A 340 15.14 9.12 -22.96
CA ILE A 340 16.15 8.15 -23.42
C ILE A 340 17.50 8.41 -22.75
N LEU A 341 17.92 9.68 -22.68
CA LEU A 341 19.15 10.08 -22.00
C LEU A 341 19.08 9.76 -20.50
N PHE A 342 17.95 10.07 -19.85
CA PHE A 342 17.74 9.77 -18.43
C PHE A 342 17.80 8.28 -18.14
N THR A 343 17.09 7.46 -18.92
CA THR A 343 17.15 5.99 -18.82
C THR A 343 18.58 5.46 -18.99
N HIS A 344 19.35 6.01 -19.94
CA HIS A 344 20.75 5.63 -20.11
C HIS A 344 21.61 6.00 -18.90
N ALA A 345 21.42 7.21 -18.34
CA ALA A 345 22.16 7.66 -17.17
C ALA A 345 21.85 6.83 -15.92
N ILE A 346 20.61 6.39 -15.73
CA ILE A 346 20.23 5.48 -14.63
C ILE A 346 20.88 4.11 -14.80
N ARG A 347 20.86 3.52 -16.00
CA ARG A 347 21.54 2.24 -16.27
C ARG A 347 23.02 2.29 -15.91
N ARG A 348 23.69 3.38 -16.31
CA ARG A 348 25.09 3.63 -15.97
C ARG A 348 25.30 3.81 -14.47
N TRP A 349 24.49 4.67 -13.84
CA TRP A 349 24.56 5.01 -12.41
C TRP A 349 25.91 5.60 -12.00
N ASP A 350 26.39 6.60 -12.74
CA ASP A 350 27.64 7.31 -12.46
C ASP A 350 27.49 8.82 -12.72
N LEU A 351 28.34 9.64 -12.07
CA LEU A 351 28.25 11.10 -12.14
C LEU A 351 28.63 11.65 -13.53
N GLU A 352 29.39 10.91 -14.34
CA GLU A 352 29.72 11.35 -15.70
C GLU A 352 28.51 11.24 -16.61
N ALA A 353 27.67 10.22 -16.43
CA ALA A 353 26.43 10.05 -17.18
C ALA A 353 25.47 11.23 -16.95
N MET A 354 25.43 11.79 -15.74
CA MET A 354 24.63 12.97 -15.41
C MET A 354 24.98 14.18 -16.28
N GLU A 355 26.23 14.35 -16.70
CA GLU A 355 26.64 15.54 -17.47
C GLU A 355 25.99 15.62 -18.85
N THR A 356 25.52 14.48 -19.36
CA THR A 356 24.80 14.41 -20.64
C THR A 356 23.31 14.75 -20.53
N LEU A 357 22.78 14.89 -19.30
CA LEU A 357 21.37 15.15 -19.06
C LEU A 357 21.02 16.65 -19.23
N PRO A 358 19.78 16.96 -19.63
CA PRO A 358 19.23 18.30 -19.50
C PRO A 358 19.31 18.80 -18.05
N GLU A 359 19.46 20.12 -17.87
CA GLU A 359 19.70 20.74 -16.56
C GLU A 359 18.63 20.36 -15.51
N TYR A 360 17.36 20.29 -15.90
CA TYR A 360 16.27 19.92 -14.99
C TYR A 360 16.33 18.45 -14.53
N MET A 361 16.91 17.55 -15.33
CA MET A 361 17.06 16.14 -14.95
C MET A 361 18.29 15.91 -14.08
N LYS A 362 19.32 16.76 -14.17
CA LYS A 362 20.54 16.63 -13.35
C LYS A 362 20.24 16.68 -11.86
N ILE A 363 19.38 17.60 -11.43
CA ILE A 363 19.04 17.74 -10.01
C ILE A 363 18.25 16.52 -9.50
N CYS A 364 17.32 15.99 -10.29
CA CYS A 364 16.59 14.77 -9.96
C CYS A 364 17.51 13.55 -9.91
N TYR A 365 18.41 13.40 -10.89
CA TYR A 365 19.41 12.33 -10.92
C TYR A 365 20.32 12.36 -9.68
N MET A 366 20.83 13.54 -9.33
CA MET A 366 21.68 13.72 -8.16
C MET A 366 20.93 13.42 -6.86
N ALA A 367 19.66 13.83 -6.77
CA ALA A 367 18.80 13.53 -5.62
C ALA A 367 18.59 12.03 -5.45
N LEU A 368 18.28 11.30 -6.53
CA LEU A 368 18.16 9.84 -6.53
C LEU A 368 19.47 9.17 -6.13
N TYR A 369 20.58 9.58 -6.76
CA TYR A 369 21.91 9.02 -6.52
C TYR A 369 22.30 9.16 -5.04
N ASN A 370 22.15 10.35 -4.46
CA ASN A 370 22.52 10.61 -3.08
C ASN A 370 21.60 9.87 -2.09
N THR A 371 20.28 9.91 -2.30
CA THR A 371 19.30 9.26 -1.42
C THR A 371 19.50 7.74 -1.40
N THR A 372 19.72 7.13 -2.57
CA THR A 372 20.00 5.69 -2.68
C THR A 372 21.31 5.31 -1.98
N ASN A 373 22.37 6.10 -2.16
CA ASN A 373 23.66 5.84 -1.51
C ASN A 373 23.61 6.04 0.01
N GLU A 374 22.86 7.03 0.51
CA GLU A 374 22.61 7.22 1.93
C GLU A 374 21.88 6.01 2.53
N THR A 375 20.85 5.52 1.84
CA THR A 375 20.12 4.31 2.24
C THR A 375 21.06 3.08 2.26
N CYS A 376 21.89 2.91 1.22
CA CYS A 376 22.89 1.84 1.16
C CYS A 376 23.90 1.91 2.30
N TYR A 377 24.40 3.11 2.61
CA TYR A 377 25.33 3.33 3.70
C TYR A 377 24.72 2.99 5.06
N ARG A 378 23.45 3.33 5.27
CA ARG A 378 22.70 2.95 6.48
C ARG A 378 22.63 1.44 6.65
N VAL A 379 22.19 0.72 5.62
CA VAL A 379 22.13 -0.75 5.65
C VAL A 379 23.52 -1.36 5.90
N LEU A 380 24.56 -0.83 5.24
CA LEU A 380 25.93 -1.28 5.45
C LEU A 380 26.39 -1.05 6.91
N LYS A 381 26.07 0.11 7.48
CA LYS A 381 26.43 0.47 8.85
C LYS A 381 25.74 -0.41 9.88
N GLU A 382 24.47 -0.74 9.67
CA GLU A 382 23.65 -1.48 10.62
C GLU A 382 23.83 -3.01 10.49
N THR A 383 24.02 -3.51 9.28
CA THR A 383 24.02 -4.97 9.00
C THR A 383 25.35 -5.50 8.45
N GLY A 384 26.26 -4.63 8.02
CA GLY A 384 27.49 -5.02 7.33
C GLY A 384 27.29 -5.44 5.87
N ARG A 385 26.07 -5.35 5.32
CA ARG A 385 25.76 -5.80 3.96
C ARG A 385 25.86 -4.68 2.93
N THR A 386 26.47 -4.99 1.79
CA THR A 386 26.48 -4.10 0.62
C THR A 386 25.25 -4.39 -0.24
N VAL A 387 24.31 -3.45 -0.29
CA VAL A 387 22.99 -3.65 -0.94
C VAL A 387 22.76 -2.83 -2.20
N PHE A 388 23.72 -1.98 -2.56
CA PHE A 388 23.64 -1.11 -3.73
C PHE A 388 23.23 -1.83 -5.05
N PRO A 389 23.75 -3.02 -5.38
CA PRO A 389 23.35 -3.72 -6.60
C PRO A 389 21.85 -4.02 -6.68
N TYR A 390 21.21 -4.33 -5.54
CA TYR A 390 19.78 -4.63 -5.47
C TYR A 390 18.95 -3.36 -5.68
N PHE A 391 19.30 -2.28 -4.98
CA PHE A 391 18.60 -1.00 -5.10
C PHE A 391 18.75 -0.37 -6.49
N LYS A 392 19.96 -0.47 -7.07
CA LYS A 392 20.21 -0.05 -8.45
C LYS A 392 19.34 -0.84 -9.42
N SER A 393 19.21 -2.16 -9.24
CA SER A 393 18.38 -2.99 -10.13
C SER A 393 16.92 -2.58 -10.11
N THR A 394 16.34 -2.31 -8.93
CA THR A 394 14.92 -1.90 -8.86
C THR A 394 14.65 -0.57 -9.55
N TRP A 395 15.58 0.39 -9.45
CA TRP A 395 15.46 1.66 -10.16
C TRP A 395 15.65 1.53 -11.67
N ILE A 396 16.53 0.63 -12.12
CA ILE A 396 16.66 0.32 -13.55
C ILE A 396 15.36 -0.30 -14.07
N ASP A 397 14.84 -1.33 -13.40
CA ASP A 397 13.62 -2.03 -13.83
C ASP A 397 12.42 -1.06 -13.94
N MET A 398 12.31 -0.13 -13.00
CA MET A 398 11.27 0.89 -12.97
C MET A 398 11.40 1.92 -14.09
N ILE A 399 12.60 2.49 -14.28
CA ILE A 399 12.86 3.48 -15.34
C ILE A 399 12.72 2.85 -16.74
N GLU A 400 13.08 1.58 -16.88
CA GLU A 400 12.81 0.83 -18.11
C GLU A 400 11.30 0.62 -18.32
N GLY A 401 10.55 0.36 -17.25
CA GLY A 401 9.10 0.26 -17.29
C GLY A 401 8.42 1.57 -17.71
N PHE A 402 8.82 2.71 -17.14
CA PHE A 402 8.29 4.01 -17.55
C PHE A 402 8.61 4.32 -19.01
N MET A 403 9.79 3.91 -19.49
CA MET A 403 10.15 4.04 -20.91
C MET A 403 9.30 3.13 -21.82
N VAL A 404 8.81 2.00 -21.33
CA VAL A 404 7.86 1.15 -22.05
C VAL A 404 6.49 1.83 -22.13
N GLU A 405 5.96 2.35 -21.03
CA GLU A 405 4.71 3.11 -20.98
C GLU A 405 4.75 4.35 -21.89
N ALA A 406 5.83 5.13 -21.82
CA ALA A 406 6.02 6.29 -22.69
C ALA A 406 6.02 5.92 -24.20
N LYS A 407 6.48 4.71 -24.57
CA LYS A 407 6.41 4.22 -25.95
C LYS A 407 5.02 3.74 -26.33
N TRP A 408 4.29 3.11 -25.42
CA TRP A 408 2.88 2.75 -25.64
C TRP A 408 2.05 3.99 -25.91
N PHE A 409 2.16 4.99 -25.03
CA PHE A 409 1.46 6.27 -25.15
C PHE A 409 1.82 7.01 -26.45
N ASN A 410 3.10 7.32 -26.69
CA ASN A 410 3.51 8.10 -27.86
C ASN A 410 3.38 7.33 -29.19
N GLY A 411 3.48 6.00 -29.15
CA GLY A 411 3.37 5.15 -30.32
C GLY A 411 1.93 4.77 -30.69
N GLY A 412 0.95 5.05 -29.82
CA GLY A 412 -0.41 4.53 -29.96
C GLY A 412 -0.44 2.99 -29.95
N ILE A 413 0.49 2.37 -29.22
CA ILE A 413 0.60 0.92 -29.11
C ILE A 413 -0.18 0.51 -27.86
N GLU A 414 -1.18 -0.34 -28.06
CA GLU A 414 -1.93 -0.92 -26.95
C GLU A 414 -1.26 -2.24 -26.53
N PRO A 415 -0.78 -2.39 -25.27
CA PRO A 415 -0.26 -3.66 -24.76
C PRO A 415 -1.38 -4.67 -24.56
N ASN A 416 -1.02 -5.94 -24.33
CA ASN A 416 -1.97 -6.87 -23.73
C ASN A 416 -2.04 -6.66 -22.20
N LEU A 417 -3.11 -7.12 -21.58
CA LEU A 417 -3.44 -6.90 -20.17
C LEU A 417 -2.35 -7.40 -19.23
N GLU A 418 -1.81 -8.60 -19.47
CA GLU A 418 -0.76 -9.17 -18.60
C GLU A 418 0.56 -8.40 -18.73
N GLU A 419 0.95 -8.00 -19.95
CA GLU A 419 2.11 -7.12 -20.17
C GLU A 419 1.95 -5.76 -19.50
N TYR A 420 0.77 -5.16 -19.61
CA TYR A 420 0.43 -3.89 -18.96
C TYR A 420 0.55 -4.00 -17.44
N ILE A 421 -0.10 -5.01 -16.84
CA ILE A 421 -0.10 -5.20 -15.39
C ILE A 421 1.32 -5.47 -14.88
N GLU A 422 2.08 -6.38 -15.49
CA GLU A 422 3.43 -6.71 -15.01
C GLU A 422 4.41 -5.54 -15.17
N ASN A 423 4.28 -4.72 -16.22
CA ASN A 423 5.02 -3.46 -16.32
C ASN A 423 4.60 -2.50 -15.20
N GLY A 424 3.28 -2.36 -15.01
CA GLY A 424 2.62 -1.58 -13.97
C GLY A 424 3.09 -1.89 -12.55
N VAL A 425 3.40 -3.16 -12.24
CA VAL A 425 3.97 -3.53 -10.93
C VAL A 425 5.30 -2.82 -10.67
N SER A 426 6.11 -2.65 -11.71
CA SER A 426 7.43 -2.03 -11.60
C SER A 426 7.32 -0.51 -11.53
N THR A 427 6.46 0.09 -12.35
CA THR A 427 6.26 1.54 -12.47
C THR A 427 5.49 2.10 -11.27
N ALA A 428 4.56 1.35 -10.70
CA ALA A 428 3.95 1.66 -9.39
C ALA A 428 4.94 1.61 -8.21
N GLY A 429 6.16 1.10 -8.42
CA GLY A 429 7.23 1.07 -7.41
C GLY A 429 7.11 -0.01 -6.34
N ALA A 430 6.26 -1.02 -6.54
CA ALA A 430 6.08 -2.12 -5.60
C ALA A 430 7.39 -2.88 -5.36
N TYR A 431 8.10 -3.27 -6.43
CA TYR A 431 9.37 -3.99 -6.32
C TYR A 431 10.44 -3.16 -5.61
N MET A 432 10.51 -1.85 -5.89
CA MET A 432 11.44 -0.95 -5.20
C MET A 432 11.14 -0.92 -3.69
N ALA A 433 9.90 -0.64 -3.30
CA ALA A 433 9.52 -0.55 -1.89
C ALA A 433 9.81 -1.86 -1.13
N LEU A 434 9.44 -3.01 -1.69
CA LEU A 434 9.62 -4.31 -1.04
C LEU A 434 11.09 -4.74 -0.93
N VAL A 435 11.92 -4.48 -1.95
CA VAL A 435 13.36 -4.76 -1.88
C VAL A 435 14.07 -3.82 -0.90
N TYR A 436 13.71 -2.53 -0.89
CA TYR A 436 14.25 -1.58 0.10
C TYR A 436 13.92 -2.02 1.51
N LEU A 437 12.66 -2.36 1.79
CA LEU A 437 12.24 -2.80 3.11
C LEU A 437 12.82 -4.15 3.51
N PHE A 438 13.04 -5.08 2.58
CA PHE A 438 13.75 -6.33 2.84
C PHE A 438 15.12 -6.09 3.48
N PHE A 439 15.89 -5.14 2.95
CA PHE A 439 17.23 -4.82 3.47
C PHE A 439 17.23 -3.86 4.65
N LEU A 440 16.29 -2.90 4.71
CA LEU A 440 16.16 -1.95 5.82
C LEU A 440 15.65 -2.63 7.11
N ILE A 441 14.72 -3.57 7.00
CA ILE A 441 14.25 -4.37 8.14
C ILE A 441 15.34 -5.36 8.58
N GLY A 442 16.00 -6.02 7.64
CA GLY A 442 17.15 -6.89 7.91
C GLY A 442 16.85 -8.20 8.65
N GLU A 443 15.67 -8.36 9.24
CA GLU A 443 15.22 -9.57 9.93
C GLU A 443 15.17 -10.77 8.97
N GLY A 444 15.95 -11.83 9.23
CA GLY A 444 15.92 -13.06 8.43
C GLY A 444 16.58 -12.96 7.04
N VAL A 445 17.38 -11.92 6.79
CA VAL A 445 18.10 -11.77 5.52
C VAL A 445 19.27 -12.76 5.42
N THR A 446 19.27 -13.53 4.33
CA THR A 446 20.30 -14.51 3.96
C THR A 446 20.77 -14.25 2.53
N ASP A 447 21.91 -14.81 2.13
CA ASP A 447 22.38 -14.64 0.74
C ASP A 447 21.46 -15.38 -0.24
N GLN A 448 20.82 -16.47 0.21
CA GLN A 448 19.87 -17.24 -0.61
C GLN A 448 18.63 -16.43 -0.95
N ASN A 449 17.91 -15.89 0.04
CA ASN A 449 16.71 -15.11 -0.24
C ASN A 449 17.03 -13.74 -0.86
N ALA A 450 18.16 -13.11 -0.51
CA ALA A 450 18.62 -11.90 -1.19
C ALA A 450 18.91 -12.13 -2.68
N SER A 451 19.47 -13.28 -3.06
CA SER A 451 19.77 -13.59 -4.47
C SER A 451 18.56 -13.56 -5.39
N LEU A 452 17.35 -13.74 -4.84
CA LEU A 452 16.07 -13.66 -5.57
C LEU A 452 15.65 -12.24 -5.91
N LEU A 453 16.32 -11.23 -5.33
CA LEU A 453 15.94 -9.82 -5.43
C LEU A 453 16.86 -9.01 -6.35
N ILE A 454 17.82 -9.66 -7.02
CA ILE A 454 18.83 -8.97 -7.84
C ILE A 454 18.36 -8.67 -9.26
N ARG A 455 17.33 -9.38 -9.75
CA ARG A 455 16.76 -9.22 -11.08
C ARG A 455 15.39 -9.90 -11.17
N LYS A 456 14.57 -9.47 -12.12
CA LYS A 456 13.33 -10.15 -12.49
C LYS A 456 13.56 -11.61 -12.94
N PRO A 457 12.58 -12.51 -12.72
CA PRO A 457 11.35 -12.28 -11.98
C PRO A 457 11.59 -12.18 -10.47
N TYR A 458 10.91 -11.24 -9.82
CA TYR A 458 10.90 -11.11 -8.36
C TYR A 458 10.01 -12.21 -7.72
N PRO A 459 10.09 -12.43 -6.39
CA PRO A 459 9.25 -13.40 -5.71
C PRO A 459 7.75 -13.19 -5.96
N LYS A 460 6.97 -14.27 -6.04
CA LYS A 460 5.52 -14.23 -6.27
C LYS A 460 4.79 -13.33 -5.29
N LEU A 461 5.20 -13.35 -4.01
CA LEU A 461 4.72 -12.44 -2.99
C LEU A 461 4.78 -10.96 -3.42
N PHE A 462 5.90 -10.54 -4.02
CA PHE A 462 6.11 -9.16 -4.42
C PHE A 462 5.26 -8.81 -5.63
N SER A 463 5.19 -9.72 -6.61
CA SER A 463 4.32 -9.56 -7.78
C SER A 463 2.85 -9.47 -7.37
N ALA A 464 2.36 -10.35 -6.48
CA ALA A 464 0.97 -10.33 -6.03
C ALA A 464 0.60 -9.01 -5.30
N ALA A 465 1.43 -8.55 -4.37
CA ALA A 465 1.21 -7.28 -3.68
C ALA A 465 1.25 -6.08 -4.65
N GLY A 466 2.19 -6.10 -5.58
CA GLY A 466 2.34 -5.07 -6.59
C GLY A 466 1.24 -5.05 -7.65
N ARG A 467 0.69 -6.21 -8.04
CA ARG A 467 -0.50 -6.30 -8.91
C ARG A 467 -1.72 -5.71 -8.20
N ILE A 468 -1.91 -6.00 -6.92
CA ILE A 468 -2.98 -5.36 -6.13
C ILE A 468 -2.79 -3.85 -6.09
N LEU A 469 -1.56 -3.37 -5.89
CA LEU A 469 -1.24 -1.94 -5.96
C LEU A 469 -1.65 -1.32 -7.31
N ARG A 470 -1.16 -1.88 -8.42
CA ARG A 470 -1.46 -1.36 -9.76
C ARG A 470 -2.96 -1.36 -10.06
N LEU A 471 -3.66 -2.42 -9.73
CA LEU A 471 -5.10 -2.52 -10.00
C LEU A 471 -5.92 -1.54 -9.16
N TRP A 472 -5.54 -1.28 -7.91
CA TRP A 472 -6.17 -0.23 -7.12
C TRP A 472 -5.87 1.17 -7.67
N ASP A 473 -4.61 1.41 -8.05
CA ASP A 473 -4.18 2.65 -8.71
C ASP A 473 -5.04 2.93 -9.95
N ASP A 474 -5.09 2.01 -10.92
CA ASP A 474 -5.96 2.09 -12.10
C ASP A 474 -7.42 2.41 -11.76
N LEU A 475 -8.00 1.73 -10.76
CA LEU A 475 -9.40 1.94 -10.37
C LEU A 475 -9.64 3.36 -9.81
N GLY A 476 -8.64 3.93 -9.15
CA GLY A 476 -8.70 5.24 -8.51
C GLY A 476 -8.34 6.40 -9.44
N THR A 477 -7.47 6.16 -10.43
CA THR A 477 -6.94 7.18 -11.35
C THR A 477 -7.62 7.19 -12.72
N ALA A 478 -8.43 6.17 -13.06
CA ALA A 478 -9.06 6.00 -14.38
C ALA A 478 -9.64 7.29 -14.99
N LYS A 479 -10.36 8.08 -14.20
CA LYS A 479 -10.95 9.33 -14.67
C LYS A 479 -9.90 10.40 -15.02
N GLU A 480 -8.87 10.54 -14.19
CA GLU A 480 -7.80 11.51 -14.44
C GLU A 480 -6.95 11.10 -15.66
N GLU A 481 -6.72 9.80 -15.84
CA GLU A 481 -5.99 9.24 -16.99
C GLU A 481 -6.77 9.43 -18.30
N GLU A 482 -8.09 9.18 -18.29
CA GLU A 482 -8.96 9.44 -19.44
C GLU A 482 -8.95 10.93 -19.84
N GLU A 483 -9.02 11.85 -18.86
CA GLU A 483 -8.95 13.29 -19.11
C GLU A 483 -7.60 13.75 -19.70
N ARG A 484 -6.50 13.01 -19.44
CA ARG A 484 -5.17 13.25 -20.02
C ARG A 484 -5.01 12.65 -21.42
N GLY A 485 -5.92 11.75 -21.82
CA GLY A 485 -5.91 11.08 -23.11
C GLY A 485 -5.07 9.81 -23.14
N ASP A 486 -4.85 9.17 -22.00
CA ASP A 486 -4.19 7.86 -21.93
C ASP A 486 -5.04 6.80 -22.64
N LEU A 487 -4.41 6.07 -23.57
CA LEU A 487 -5.09 5.10 -24.43
C LEU A 487 -5.21 3.71 -23.79
N ALA A 488 -4.44 3.44 -22.73
CA ALA A 488 -4.40 2.14 -22.07
C ALA A 488 -4.58 2.33 -20.56
N SER A 489 -5.73 1.91 -20.04
CA SER A 489 -5.97 1.67 -18.61
C SER A 489 -6.32 0.20 -18.41
N SER A 490 -6.15 -0.33 -17.19
CA SER A 490 -6.54 -1.73 -16.95
C SER A 490 -8.03 -1.96 -17.27
N THR A 491 -8.93 -1.02 -16.94
CA THR A 491 -10.36 -1.09 -17.27
C THR A 491 -10.60 -1.29 -18.78
N HIS A 492 -9.98 -0.46 -19.62
CA HIS A 492 -10.11 -0.57 -21.08
C HIS A 492 -9.57 -1.91 -21.61
N LEU A 493 -8.41 -2.34 -21.13
CA LEU A 493 -7.80 -3.61 -21.54
C LEU A 493 -8.65 -4.82 -21.13
N PHE A 494 -9.20 -4.81 -19.91
CA PHE A 494 -10.16 -5.82 -19.44
C PHE A 494 -11.41 -5.86 -20.33
N MET A 495 -12.00 -4.70 -20.65
CA MET A 495 -13.17 -4.66 -21.53
C MET A 495 -12.89 -5.30 -22.89
N LYS A 496 -11.71 -5.00 -23.46
CA LYS A 496 -11.32 -5.52 -24.78
C LYS A 496 -11.02 -7.01 -24.77
N GLU A 497 -10.19 -7.49 -23.84
CA GLU A 497 -9.72 -8.87 -23.84
C GLU A 497 -10.80 -9.86 -23.39
N GLU A 498 -11.62 -9.47 -22.42
CA GLU A 498 -12.72 -10.29 -21.89
C GLU A 498 -14.05 -10.06 -22.62
N ASN A 499 -14.06 -9.19 -23.66
CA ASN A 499 -15.25 -8.82 -24.44
C ASN A 499 -16.41 -8.30 -23.57
N LEU A 500 -16.11 -7.45 -22.59
CA LEU A 500 -17.09 -6.88 -21.66
C LEU A 500 -17.82 -5.69 -22.30
N SER A 501 -19.08 -5.50 -21.92
CA SER A 501 -19.95 -4.49 -22.53
C SER A 501 -19.97 -3.15 -21.79
N THR A 502 -19.54 -3.12 -20.52
CA THR A 502 -19.59 -1.93 -19.65
C THR A 502 -18.31 -1.77 -18.84
N GLU A 503 -18.00 -0.54 -18.43
CA GLU A 503 -16.89 -0.26 -17.52
C GLU A 503 -17.15 -0.88 -16.15
N GLU A 504 -18.40 -0.91 -15.68
CA GLU A 504 -18.77 -1.54 -14.42
C GLU A 504 -18.46 -3.04 -14.40
N ASP A 505 -18.69 -3.75 -15.50
CA ASP A 505 -18.30 -5.17 -15.63
C ASP A 505 -16.78 -5.32 -15.52
N ALA A 506 -16.01 -4.44 -16.17
CA ALA A 506 -14.54 -4.45 -16.10
C ALA A 506 -14.02 -4.13 -14.69
N ARG A 507 -14.62 -3.14 -14.01
CA ARG A 507 -14.32 -2.82 -12.60
C ARG A 507 -14.60 -4.02 -11.70
N SER A 508 -15.69 -4.75 -11.95
CA SER A 508 -15.99 -6.00 -11.23
C SER A 508 -14.91 -7.07 -11.47
N CYS A 509 -14.49 -7.27 -12.72
CA CYS A 509 -13.42 -8.22 -13.04
C CYS A 509 -12.08 -7.85 -12.38
N ILE A 510 -11.74 -6.56 -12.31
CA ILE A 510 -10.56 -6.08 -11.60
C ILE A 510 -10.65 -6.39 -10.10
N LEU A 511 -11.80 -6.14 -9.46
CA LEU A 511 -12.02 -6.47 -8.06
C LEU A 511 -11.93 -7.98 -7.79
N ASP A 512 -12.41 -8.80 -8.72
CA ASP A 512 -12.28 -10.27 -8.65
C ASP A 512 -10.82 -10.73 -8.82
N GLU A 513 -10.03 -10.06 -9.65
CA GLU A 513 -8.57 -10.30 -9.77
C GLU A 513 -7.85 -9.89 -8.47
N ILE A 514 -8.17 -8.72 -7.89
CA ILE A 514 -7.63 -8.30 -6.58
C ILE A 514 -7.95 -9.35 -5.51
N PHE A 515 -9.19 -9.84 -5.47
CA PHE A 515 -9.59 -10.90 -4.54
C PHE A 515 -8.80 -12.21 -4.75
N ARG A 516 -8.48 -12.56 -6.01
CA ARG A 516 -7.62 -13.70 -6.31
C ARG A 516 -6.19 -13.50 -5.81
N LEU A 517 -5.61 -12.34 -6.06
CA LEU A 517 -4.25 -11.99 -5.61
C LEU A 517 -4.12 -11.97 -4.07
N TRP A 518 -5.18 -11.62 -3.34
CA TRP A 518 -5.20 -11.76 -1.88
C TRP A 518 -5.02 -13.21 -1.42
N LYS A 519 -5.56 -14.19 -2.16
CA LYS A 519 -5.37 -15.61 -1.85
C LYS A 519 -3.93 -16.06 -2.08
N ASP A 520 -3.25 -15.51 -3.09
CA ASP A 520 -1.81 -15.74 -3.31
C ASP A 520 -0.99 -15.20 -2.13
N LEU A 521 -1.26 -13.98 -1.67
CA LEU A 521 -0.60 -13.41 -0.49
C LEU A 521 -0.86 -14.23 0.78
N ASN A 522 -2.10 -14.69 0.96
CA ASN A 522 -2.47 -15.57 2.08
C ASN A 522 -1.72 -16.92 2.00
N GLY A 523 -1.53 -17.46 0.79
CA GLY A 523 -0.77 -18.69 0.55
C GLY A 523 0.68 -18.57 1.00
N GLU A 524 1.34 -17.46 0.67
CA GLU A 524 2.70 -17.18 1.14
C GLU A 524 2.76 -17.01 2.67
N LEU A 525 1.74 -16.39 3.28
CA LEU A 525 1.63 -16.22 4.73
C LEU A 525 1.55 -17.55 5.49
N ILE A 526 0.77 -18.51 5.00
CA ILE A 526 0.56 -19.80 5.70
C ILE A 526 1.48 -20.92 5.21
N SER A 527 2.35 -20.67 4.24
CA SER A 527 3.30 -21.67 3.73
C SER A 527 4.27 -22.13 4.82
N ASP A 528 4.51 -23.44 4.94
CA ASP A 528 5.52 -23.98 5.86
C ASP A 528 6.96 -23.75 5.35
N ASN A 529 7.13 -23.53 4.03
CA ASN A 529 8.43 -23.34 3.38
C ASN A 529 8.63 -21.89 2.95
N LYS A 530 8.51 -20.96 3.89
CA LYS A 530 8.65 -19.51 3.62
C LYS A 530 10.05 -19.20 3.09
N VAL A 531 10.11 -18.70 1.86
CA VAL A 531 11.36 -18.25 1.23
C VAL A 531 11.78 -16.88 1.77
N LEU A 532 10.80 -16.02 2.04
CA LEU A 532 10.99 -14.68 2.58
C LEU A 532 10.64 -14.63 4.07
N PRO A 533 11.30 -13.75 4.85
CA PRO A 533 10.97 -13.56 6.26
C PRO A 533 9.52 -13.14 6.50
N LEU A 534 8.94 -13.56 7.63
CA LEU A 534 7.55 -13.22 7.97
C LEU A 534 7.31 -11.72 8.04
N SER A 535 8.28 -10.92 8.49
CA SER A 535 8.19 -9.46 8.50
C SER A 535 7.99 -8.89 7.11
N ILE A 536 8.62 -9.47 6.08
CA ILE A 536 8.47 -9.04 4.68
C ILE A 536 7.15 -9.52 4.07
N ILE A 537 6.67 -10.70 4.47
CA ILE A 537 5.32 -11.15 4.10
C ILE A 537 4.25 -10.21 4.67
N LYS A 538 4.40 -9.79 5.94
CA LYS A 538 3.51 -8.79 6.57
C LYS A 538 3.54 -7.46 5.81
N VAL A 539 4.72 -6.95 5.43
CA VAL A 539 4.84 -5.73 4.61
C VAL A 539 4.11 -5.85 3.27
N ALA A 540 4.20 -6.99 2.58
CA ALA A 540 3.50 -7.21 1.32
C ALA A 540 1.97 -7.20 1.49
N LEU A 541 1.45 -7.80 2.57
CA LEU A 541 0.03 -7.71 2.93
C LEU A 541 -0.36 -6.26 3.25
N ASP A 542 0.48 -5.53 3.97
CA ASP A 542 0.24 -4.14 4.34
C ASP A 542 0.31 -3.18 3.14
N MET A 543 1.14 -3.48 2.13
CA MET A 543 1.09 -2.80 0.84
C MET A 543 -0.29 -2.97 0.20
N ALA A 544 -0.81 -4.20 0.08
CA ALA A 544 -2.14 -4.45 -0.48
C ALA A 544 -3.27 -3.72 0.27
N ARG A 545 -3.20 -3.63 1.60
CA ARG A 545 -4.14 -2.85 2.43
C ARG A 545 -4.05 -1.35 2.14
N SER A 546 -2.82 -0.85 2.02
CA SER A 546 -2.54 0.57 1.82
C SER A 546 -2.99 1.03 0.44
N SER A 547 -2.83 0.19 -0.59
CA SER A 547 -3.31 0.47 -1.96
C SER A 547 -4.81 0.75 -1.99
N GLN A 548 -5.61 -0.06 -1.29
CA GLN A 548 -7.04 0.21 -1.20
C GLN A 548 -7.32 1.58 -0.54
N VAL A 549 -6.62 1.92 0.55
CA VAL A 549 -6.85 3.18 1.27
C VAL A 549 -6.50 4.40 0.41
N VAL A 550 -5.39 4.33 -0.32
CA VAL A 550 -4.91 5.46 -1.12
C VAL A 550 -5.79 5.69 -2.34
N TYR A 551 -6.26 4.63 -3.00
CA TYR A 551 -6.95 4.75 -4.29
C TYR A 551 -8.47 4.52 -4.28
N LYS A 552 -9.03 4.01 -3.17
CA LYS A 552 -10.50 3.89 -3.03
C LYS A 552 -11.10 5.25 -2.69
N HIS A 553 -11.41 6.03 -3.72
CA HIS A 553 -12.02 7.37 -3.59
C HIS A 553 -13.56 7.37 -3.57
N GLU A 554 -14.21 6.21 -3.71
CA GLU A 554 -15.67 6.10 -3.78
C GLU A 554 -16.34 5.99 -2.40
N GLY A 555 -17.35 6.85 -2.16
CA GLY A 555 -18.32 6.76 -1.07
C GLY A 555 -18.20 7.85 0.00
N ASP A 556 -19.35 8.25 0.57
CA ASP A 556 -19.46 9.07 1.81
C ASP A 556 -19.06 8.24 3.04
N THR A 557 -17.87 7.65 3.03
CA THR A 557 -17.29 7.00 4.20
C THR A 557 -16.56 8.06 5.04
N TYR A 558 -16.27 7.74 6.30
CA TYR A 558 -15.71 8.69 7.28
C TYR A 558 -14.38 9.37 6.84
N PHE A 559 -13.73 8.89 5.76
CA PHE A 559 -12.50 9.45 5.18
C PHE A 559 -12.50 9.40 3.64
N SER A 560 -13.10 10.39 2.99
CA SER A 560 -13.26 10.44 1.52
C SER A 560 -12.03 10.89 0.72
N SER A 561 -10.87 11.10 1.36
CA SER A 561 -9.64 11.54 0.67
C SER A 561 -8.37 11.19 1.44
N VAL A 562 -7.25 11.14 0.72
CA VAL A 562 -5.89 11.00 1.27
C VAL A 562 -5.60 12.05 2.35
N ASP A 563 -6.02 13.30 2.13
CA ASP A 563 -5.86 14.39 3.09
C ASP A 563 -6.55 14.09 4.44
N ASN A 564 -7.73 13.48 4.40
CA ASN A 564 -8.46 13.13 5.62
C ASN A 564 -7.73 12.02 6.40
N TYR A 565 -7.10 11.06 5.72
CA TYR A 565 -6.27 10.04 6.36
C TYR A 565 -5.01 10.64 7.00
N VAL A 566 -4.34 11.55 6.29
CA VAL A 566 -3.18 12.30 6.77
C VAL A 566 -3.54 13.09 8.04
N GLU A 567 -4.64 13.84 8.01
CA GLU A 567 -5.13 14.61 9.16
C GLU A 567 -5.44 13.72 10.36
N ALA A 568 -6.13 12.60 10.13
CA ALA A 568 -6.54 11.68 11.18
C ALA A 568 -5.36 10.95 11.83
N LEU A 569 -4.38 10.52 11.04
CA LEU A 569 -3.25 9.72 11.53
C LEU A 569 -2.15 10.57 12.15
N PHE A 570 -1.87 11.75 11.61
CA PHE A 570 -0.69 12.53 12.01
C PHE A 570 -1.02 13.72 12.91
N PHE A 571 -2.19 14.34 12.75
CA PHE A 571 -2.48 15.61 13.42
C PHE A 571 -3.62 15.57 14.44
N THR A 572 -4.47 14.53 14.39
CA THR A 572 -5.60 14.40 15.31
C THR A 572 -5.34 13.32 16.37
N PRO A 573 -5.01 13.67 17.63
CA PRO A 573 -4.85 12.67 18.69
C PRO A 573 -6.18 12.01 19.09
N LEU A 574 -6.09 10.86 19.76
CA LEU A 574 -7.22 10.26 20.46
C LEU A 574 -7.41 10.95 21.81
N VAL A 575 -8.66 11.27 22.14
CA VAL A 575 -9.01 11.94 23.40
C VAL A 575 -9.28 10.88 24.47
N SER A 576 -8.62 11.01 25.62
CA SER A 576 -8.97 10.27 26.83
C SER A 576 -10.32 10.76 27.35
N SER A 577 -11.34 9.89 27.38
CA SER A 577 -12.67 10.21 27.91
C SER A 577 -12.73 10.23 29.43
#